data_AF-A0A2V6SYF6-F1
#
_entry.id   AF-A0A2V6SYF6-F1
#
_cell.length_a   1.000
_cell.length_b   1.000
_cell.length_c   1.000
_cell.angle_alpha   90.00
_cell.angle_beta   90.00
_cell.angle_gamma   90.00
#
_symmetry.space_group_name_H-M   'P 1'
#
loop_
_entity.id
_entity.type
_entity.pdbx_description
1 polymer ?
#
loop_
_entity_poly.entity_id
_entity_poly.type
_entity_poly.pdbx_seq_one_letter_code
_entity_poly.pdbx_strand_id
1 'polypeptide(L)'
;MMCVIGCGVMSSAPPPATPTEEPMNTRREFVQDAAGAAAGIAFVGCGLLGTAPAQAQARRREVVVNGRRVKVVDVHAHCAVPEAMALMGLKIGAPGSSLPPLLHVAQNASDRLRAMDEQGIDVEALSINPYWYRADRDLARQLIRTQNEKLAEACAANPERFVAFASVALQHPDLAAEQLEEGVKKYGLRGAAIGGSVNEEELSDPKFHPFWAKA
;
A
#
# COMPACT_ATOMS: atom_id res chain seq x y z
N MET A 1 -17.30 7.69 -7.32
CA MET A 1 -16.24 8.62 -6.87
C MET A 1 -14.95 8.16 -7.52
N MET A 2 -14.59 8.77 -8.65
CA MET A 2 -13.41 8.40 -9.44
C MET A 2 -12.21 9.15 -8.85
N CYS A 3 -11.16 8.43 -8.43
CA CYS A 3 -9.93 9.06 -7.95
C CYS A 3 -8.90 9.08 -9.08
N VAL A 4 -8.78 10.22 -9.77
CA VAL A 4 -7.73 10.47 -10.76
C VAL A 4 -6.55 11.08 -9.99
N ILE A 5 -5.42 10.39 -9.94
CA ILE A 5 -4.24 10.87 -9.20
C ILE A 5 -3.11 11.13 -10.22
N GLY A 6 -2.88 12.41 -10.51
CA GLY A 6 -1.80 12.88 -11.38
C GLY A 6 -0.44 12.84 -10.69
N CYS A 7 0.57 12.30 -11.37
CA CYS A 7 1.95 12.32 -10.93
C CYS A 7 2.60 13.64 -11.39
N GLY A 8 3.04 14.47 -10.43
CA GLY A 8 3.72 15.74 -10.71
C GLY A 8 5.17 15.52 -11.19
N VAL A 9 5.53 16.16 -12.30
CA VAL A 9 6.88 16.20 -12.86
C VAL A 9 7.76 17.10 -11.98
N MET A 10 8.85 16.55 -11.41
CA MET A 10 9.84 17.32 -10.64
C MET A 10 10.83 18.00 -11.58
N SER A 11 10.82 19.34 -11.59
CA SER A 11 11.86 20.18 -12.18
C SER A 11 12.95 20.48 -11.14
N SER A 12 14.22 20.27 -11.49
CA SER A 12 15.37 20.44 -10.60
C SER A 12 15.95 21.86 -10.68
N ALA A 13 15.97 22.57 -9.55
CA ALA A 13 16.75 23.80 -9.35
C ALA A 13 18.03 23.50 -8.53
N PRO A 14 19.14 24.22 -8.73
CA PRO A 14 20.42 23.95 -8.07
C PRO A 14 20.45 24.45 -6.60
N PRO A 15 21.27 23.83 -5.72
CA PRO A 15 21.27 24.11 -4.28
C PRO A 15 22.03 25.38 -3.89
N PRO A 16 21.61 26.11 -2.84
CA PRO A 16 22.33 27.25 -2.29
C PRO A 16 23.47 26.85 -1.32
N ALA A 17 24.43 27.77 -1.15
CA ALA A 17 25.66 27.60 -0.38
C ALA A 17 25.46 27.51 1.15
N THR A 18 26.37 26.78 1.80
CA THR A 18 26.42 26.46 3.24
C THR A 18 26.80 27.64 4.15
N PRO A 19 26.08 27.89 5.26
CA PRO A 19 26.57 28.73 6.35
C PRO A 19 27.33 27.93 7.43
N THR A 20 28.24 28.62 8.11
CA THR A 20 29.20 28.16 9.13
C THR A 20 28.57 27.76 10.48
N GLU A 21 29.13 26.72 11.12
CA GLU A 21 28.71 26.18 12.44
C GLU A 21 29.14 27.07 13.62
N GLU A 22 28.22 27.32 14.55
CA GLU A 22 28.49 27.68 15.95
C GLU A 22 28.02 26.55 16.89
N PRO A 23 28.68 26.30 18.04
CA PRO A 23 28.46 25.09 18.83
C PRO A 23 27.22 25.16 19.74
N MET A 24 26.33 24.18 19.62
CA MET A 24 25.17 24.00 20.53
C MET A 24 25.30 22.68 21.31
N ASN A 25 25.22 22.80 22.64
CA ASN A 25 25.34 21.71 23.63
C ASN A 25 24.33 20.57 23.39
N THR A 26 24.78 19.32 23.54
CA THR A 26 24.03 18.11 23.19
C THR A 26 23.35 17.43 24.38
N ARG A 27 22.26 16.70 24.09
CA ARG A 27 21.32 15.99 24.98
C ARG A 27 21.91 14.84 25.82
N ARG A 28 23.22 14.81 26.03
CA ARG A 28 23.93 13.74 26.74
C ARG A 28 24.03 13.96 28.25
N GLU A 29 23.73 15.16 28.74
CA GLU A 29 23.81 15.52 30.16
C GLU A 29 22.54 15.19 30.97
N PHE A 30 21.45 14.73 30.34
CA PHE A 30 20.16 14.49 31.04
C PHE A 30 19.90 13.02 31.44
N VAL A 31 20.80 12.07 31.16
CA VAL A 31 20.53 10.63 31.39
C VAL A 31 21.34 10.02 32.55
N GLN A 32 22.04 10.82 33.37
CA GLN A 32 22.92 10.29 34.43
C GLN A 32 22.36 10.24 35.86
N ASP A 33 21.13 10.69 36.14
CA ASP A 33 20.65 10.83 37.54
C ASP A 33 19.43 9.96 37.93
N ALA A 34 19.45 8.65 37.65
CA ALA A 34 18.54 7.73 38.36
C ALA A 34 19.06 6.28 38.41
N ALA A 35 19.89 5.97 39.40
CA ALA A 35 20.22 4.61 39.80
C ALA A 35 19.92 4.40 41.30
N GLY A 36 19.17 3.34 41.63
CA GLY A 36 18.99 2.76 42.98
C GLY A 36 17.52 2.48 43.34
N ALA A 37 17.07 1.32 43.82
CA ALA A 37 17.73 0.10 44.30
C ALA A 37 16.74 -1.11 44.38
N ALA A 38 17.26 -2.34 44.21
CA ALA A 38 17.00 -3.66 44.85
C ALA A 38 15.58 -4.06 45.36
N ALA A 39 15.10 -5.31 45.41
CA ALA A 39 15.54 -6.68 45.09
C ALA A 39 14.32 -7.62 45.25
N GLY A 40 14.28 -8.79 44.58
CA GLY A 40 13.21 -9.76 44.74
C GLY A 40 13.57 -11.18 44.23
N ILE A 41 14.10 -11.98 45.15
CA ILE A 41 14.24 -13.46 45.24
C ILE A 41 13.93 -14.29 43.97
N ALA A 42 14.95 -15.04 43.52
CA ALA A 42 14.85 -16.11 42.53
C ALA A 42 14.47 -17.45 43.18
N PHE A 43 13.41 -18.10 42.69
CA PHE A 43 13.16 -19.52 42.91
C PHE A 43 13.68 -20.31 41.70
N VAL A 44 14.67 -21.17 41.94
CA VAL A 44 15.19 -22.13 40.95
C VAL A 44 14.22 -23.30 40.87
N GLY A 45 13.47 -23.37 39.77
CA GLY A 45 12.64 -24.52 39.41
C GLY A 45 12.97 -24.96 37.99
N CYS A 46 13.47 -26.18 37.87
CA CYS A 46 13.91 -26.81 36.61
C CYS A 46 12.75 -26.94 35.60
N GLY A 47 12.99 -26.47 34.36
CA GLY A 47 12.31 -26.92 33.15
C GLY A 47 11.01 -26.20 32.79
N LEU A 48 11.11 -25.24 31.85
CA LEU A 48 10.11 -25.02 30.81
C LEU A 48 10.73 -24.18 29.69
N LEU A 49 10.53 -24.67 28.48
CA LEU A 49 10.97 -24.11 27.21
C LEU A 49 10.71 -22.60 27.14
N GLY A 50 11.66 -21.87 26.57
CA GLY A 50 11.56 -20.43 26.33
C GLY A 50 10.30 -20.11 25.55
N THR A 51 9.28 -19.65 26.26
CA THR A 51 8.26 -18.79 25.68
C THR A 51 8.94 -17.43 25.56
N ALA A 52 9.36 -17.08 24.34
CA ALA A 52 9.55 -15.67 24.03
C ALA A 52 8.26 -14.95 24.46
N PRO A 53 8.33 -13.83 25.19
CA PRO A 53 7.13 -13.10 25.53
C PRO A 53 6.41 -12.80 24.22
N ALA A 54 5.15 -13.23 24.10
CA ALA A 54 4.28 -12.75 23.06
C ALA A 54 4.33 -11.23 23.16
N GLN A 55 4.98 -10.59 22.19
CA GLN A 55 5.14 -9.15 22.16
C GLN A 55 3.71 -8.61 22.15
N ALA A 56 3.27 -8.05 23.29
CA ALA A 56 1.90 -7.57 23.44
C ALA A 56 1.62 -6.65 22.26
N GLN A 57 0.66 -7.02 21.42
CA GLN A 57 0.38 -6.29 20.20
C GLN A 57 0.11 -4.84 20.61
N ALA A 58 1.01 -3.94 20.20
CA ALA A 58 0.91 -2.54 20.54
C ALA A 58 -0.49 -2.06 20.16
N ARG A 59 -1.18 -1.41 21.09
CA ARG A 59 -2.53 -0.92 20.85
C ARG A 59 -2.51 -0.03 19.62
N ARG A 60 -3.38 -0.32 18.63
CA ARG A 60 -3.55 0.50 17.42
C ARG A 60 -3.69 1.97 17.81
N ARG A 61 -2.94 2.84 17.13
CA ARG A 61 -3.08 4.29 17.26
C ARG A 61 -4.49 4.71 16.82
N GLU A 62 -5.17 5.49 17.63
CA GLU A 62 -6.47 6.06 17.28
C GLU A 62 -6.31 7.54 16.91
N VAL A 63 -7.01 7.99 15.86
CA VAL A 63 -7.08 9.40 15.49
C VAL A 63 -8.35 10.01 16.09
N VAL A 64 -8.18 11.12 16.82
CA VAL A 64 -9.24 11.83 17.52
C VAL A 64 -9.32 13.26 17.01
N VAL A 65 -10.52 13.69 16.61
CA VAL A 65 -10.83 15.05 16.18
C VAL A 65 -11.93 15.60 17.08
N ASN A 66 -11.71 16.75 17.72
CA ASN A 66 -12.67 17.36 18.67
C ASN A 66 -13.13 16.39 19.78
N GLY A 67 -12.20 15.62 20.35
CA GLY A 67 -12.48 14.64 21.39
C GLY A 67 -13.25 13.39 20.93
N ARG A 68 -13.49 13.23 19.62
CA ARG A 68 -14.18 12.06 19.05
C ARG A 68 -13.25 11.26 18.14
N ARG A 69 -13.24 9.94 18.31
CA ARG A 69 -12.53 9.02 17.41
C ARG A 69 -13.12 9.10 16.01
N VAL A 70 -12.29 9.27 14.99
CA VAL A 70 -12.69 9.33 13.57
C VAL A 70 -12.14 8.14 12.80
N LYS A 71 -12.86 7.67 11.78
CA LYS A 71 -12.38 6.60 10.88
C LYS A 71 -11.40 7.16 9.86
N VAL A 72 -10.20 6.61 9.83
CA VAL A 72 -9.13 7.00 8.90
C VAL A 72 -9.07 5.98 7.78
N VAL A 73 -9.34 6.44 6.56
CA VAL A 73 -9.28 5.63 5.35
C VAL A 73 -8.19 6.20 4.46
N ASP A 74 -7.16 5.41 4.19
CA ASP A 74 -6.16 5.73 3.18
C ASP A 74 -6.64 5.20 1.82
N VAL A 75 -6.70 6.08 0.82
CA VAL A 75 -7.15 5.74 -0.54
C VAL A 75 -6.01 5.69 -1.55
N HIS A 76 -4.78 5.97 -1.12
CA HIS A 76 -3.57 5.94 -1.94
C HIS A 76 -2.60 4.84 -1.47
N ALA A 77 -3.16 3.65 -1.22
CA ALA A 77 -2.41 2.50 -0.74
C ALA A 77 -2.00 1.61 -1.92
N HIS A 78 -0.78 1.80 -2.42
CA HIS A 78 -0.27 0.96 -3.51
C HIS A 78 0.11 -0.44 -3.04
N CYS A 79 -0.15 -1.43 -3.89
CA CYS A 79 0.34 -2.79 -3.75
C CYS A 79 0.74 -3.38 -5.10
N ALA A 80 1.25 -4.60 -5.07
CA ALA A 80 1.73 -5.34 -6.22
C ALA A 80 1.41 -6.83 -6.07
N VAL A 81 1.18 -7.48 -7.21
CA VAL A 81 0.83 -8.90 -7.33
C VAL A 81 1.95 -9.58 -8.14
N PRO A 82 2.88 -10.30 -7.49
CA PRO A 82 4.04 -10.88 -8.16
C PRO A 82 3.67 -11.81 -9.31
N GLU A 83 2.58 -12.57 -9.17
CA GLU A 83 2.09 -13.50 -10.18
C GLU A 83 1.71 -12.75 -11.48
N ALA A 84 1.06 -11.59 -11.36
CA ALA A 84 0.75 -10.75 -12.50
C ALA A 84 2.02 -10.06 -13.04
N MET A 85 2.92 -9.61 -12.17
CA MET A 85 4.18 -8.99 -12.62
C MET A 85 5.08 -9.97 -13.39
N ALA A 86 5.07 -11.25 -13.01
CA ALA A 86 5.82 -12.30 -13.69
C ALA A 86 5.37 -12.52 -15.14
N LEU A 87 4.08 -12.28 -15.45
CA LEU A 87 3.57 -12.34 -16.84
C LEU A 87 4.21 -11.26 -17.75
N MET A 88 4.75 -10.20 -17.17
CA MET A 88 5.49 -9.12 -17.86
C MET A 88 7.01 -9.24 -17.68
N GLY A 89 7.51 -10.34 -17.10
CA GLY A 89 8.93 -10.52 -16.79
C GLY A 89 9.45 -9.63 -15.67
N LEU A 90 8.57 -8.97 -14.91
CA LEU A 90 8.94 -8.08 -13.79
C LEU A 90 9.05 -8.88 -12.49
N LYS A 91 9.94 -8.44 -11.58
CA LYS A 91 10.22 -9.11 -10.30
C LYS A 91 10.04 -8.15 -9.12
N ILE A 92 9.55 -8.67 -7.99
CA ILE A 92 9.41 -7.95 -6.71
C ILE A 92 10.39 -8.55 -5.70
N GLY A 93 11.08 -7.73 -4.91
CA GLY A 93 11.81 -8.15 -3.70
C GLY A 93 13.12 -8.92 -3.92
N ALA A 94 13.58 -9.08 -5.16
CA ALA A 94 14.90 -9.64 -5.49
C ALA A 94 15.98 -8.54 -5.58
N PRO A 95 17.29 -8.88 -5.48
CA PRO A 95 18.36 -7.96 -5.89
C PRO A 95 18.11 -7.46 -7.32
N GLY A 96 18.01 -6.14 -7.50
CA GLY A 96 17.61 -5.52 -8.78
C GLY A 96 16.09 -5.36 -8.99
N SER A 97 15.28 -5.60 -7.95
CA SER A 97 13.83 -5.30 -7.95
C SER A 97 13.56 -3.82 -8.20
N SER A 98 12.56 -3.52 -9.03
CA SER A 98 12.07 -2.16 -9.28
C SER A 98 11.10 -1.65 -8.21
N LEU A 99 10.67 -2.52 -7.27
CA LEU A 99 9.66 -2.19 -6.27
C LEU A 99 10.06 -2.64 -4.85
N PRO A 100 9.70 -1.88 -3.80
CA PRO A 100 9.99 -2.25 -2.42
C PRO A 100 9.15 -3.47 -1.97
N PRO A 101 9.68 -4.32 -1.07
CA PRO A 101 8.99 -5.53 -0.60
C PRO A 101 7.59 -5.26 -0.03
N LEU A 102 7.39 -4.13 0.68
CA LEU A 102 6.12 -3.75 1.31
C LEU A 102 4.93 -3.61 0.33
N LEU A 103 5.19 -3.51 -0.97
CA LEU A 103 4.12 -3.52 -1.96
C LEU A 103 3.54 -4.91 -2.18
N HIS A 104 4.22 -6.00 -1.81
CA HIS A 104 3.66 -7.32 -2.01
C HIS A 104 2.45 -7.56 -1.09
N VAL A 105 1.27 -7.62 -1.70
CA VAL A 105 -0.02 -7.62 -0.98
C VAL A 105 -0.18 -8.82 -0.04
N ALA A 106 0.30 -10.01 -0.44
CA ALA A 106 0.09 -11.24 0.33
C ALA A 106 1.21 -11.51 1.36
N GLN A 107 2.48 -11.48 0.95
CA GLN A 107 3.57 -11.86 1.87
C GLN A 107 3.79 -10.86 3.00
N ASN A 108 3.51 -9.57 2.77
CA ASN A 108 3.79 -8.51 3.73
C ASN A 108 2.52 -7.90 4.35
N ALA A 109 1.40 -8.63 4.30
CA ALA A 109 0.14 -8.19 4.90
C ALA A 109 0.31 -7.87 6.41
N SER A 110 1.03 -8.70 7.16
CA SER A 110 1.30 -8.46 8.59
C SER A 110 2.08 -7.18 8.84
N ASP A 111 3.15 -6.95 8.08
CA ASP A 111 3.97 -5.74 8.20
C ASP A 111 3.19 -4.48 7.80
N ARG A 112 2.37 -4.56 6.75
CA ARG A 112 1.45 -3.50 6.34
C ARG A 112 0.43 -3.19 7.43
N LEU A 113 -0.22 -4.20 7.99
CA LEU A 113 -1.20 -4.03 9.07
C LEU A 113 -0.57 -3.41 10.32
N ARG A 114 0.66 -3.80 10.67
CA ARG A 114 1.43 -3.15 11.74
C ARG A 114 1.69 -1.68 11.43
N ALA A 115 2.14 -1.36 10.21
CA ALA A 115 2.38 0.02 9.79
C ALA A 115 1.08 0.85 9.81
N MET A 116 -0.04 0.29 9.37
CA MET A 116 -1.37 0.90 9.50
C MET A 116 -1.72 1.18 10.96
N ASP A 117 -1.47 0.20 11.84
CA ASP A 117 -1.78 0.33 13.27
C ASP A 117 -0.94 1.42 13.94
N GLU A 118 0.34 1.56 13.58
CA GLU A 118 1.25 2.60 14.06
C GLU A 118 0.87 4.01 13.56
N GLN A 119 0.39 4.10 12.31
CA GLN A 119 -0.04 5.35 11.68
C GLN A 119 -1.47 5.77 12.09
N GLY A 120 -2.25 4.83 12.62
CA GLY A 120 -3.65 5.02 12.97
C GLY A 120 -4.59 4.98 11.77
N ILE A 121 -4.23 4.19 10.75
CA ILE A 121 -5.04 3.92 9.55
C ILE A 121 -5.95 2.73 9.84
N ASP A 122 -7.26 2.94 9.71
CA ASP A 122 -8.24 1.89 9.94
C ASP A 122 -8.38 0.98 8.73
N VAL A 123 -8.50 1.60 7.55
CA VAL A 123 -8.75 0.92 6.28
C VAL A 123 -7.85 1.49 5.20
N GLU A 124 -7.27 0.61 4.40
CA GLU A 124 -6.61 0.99 3.15
C GLU A 124 -7.47 0.53 1.95
N ALA A 125 -7.65 1.42 0.97
CA ALA A 125 -8.16 1.08 -0.34
C ALA A 125 -7.00 0.76 -1.27
N LEU A 126 -6.72 -0.53 -1.41
CA LEU A 126 -5.60 -1.04 -2.18
C LEU A 126 -5.78 -0.76 -3.68
N SER A 127 -4.68 -0.38 -4.33
CA SER A 127 -4.61 -0.11 -5.76
C SER A 127 -3.28 -0.55 -6.35
N ILE A 128 -3.26 -0.84 -7.65
CA ILE A 128 -2.03 -1.22 -8.38
C ILE A 128 -1.76 -0.19 -9.47
N ASN A 129 -0.54 0.33 -9.50
CA ASN A 129 -0.13 1.25 -10.55
C ASN A 129 0.01 0.51 -11.90
N PRO A 130 -0.55 1.04 -13.00
CA PRO A 130 -0.44 0.40 -14.29
C PRO A 130 0.99 0.26 -14.80
N TYR A 131 1.41 -0.97 -15.05
CA TYR A 131 2.64 -1.31 -15.78
C TYR A 131 2.35 -2.07 -17.09
N TRP A 132 1.07 -2.23 -17.44
CA TRP A 132 0.56 -3.09 -18.51
C TRP A 132 0.02 -2.34 -19.72
N TYR A 133 0.09 -1.00 -19.79
CA TYR A 133 -0.52 -0.26 -20.90
C TYR A 133 0.08 -0.55 -22.27
N ARG A 134 1.26 -1.19 -22.32
CA ARG A 134 1.88 -1.70 -23.56
C ARG A 134 1.55 -3.16 -23.88
N ALA A 135 0.81 -3.86 -23.00
CA ALA A 135 0.41 -5.24 -23.23
C ALA A 135 -0.70 -5.32 -24.28
N ASP A 136 -0.60 -6.34 -25.14
CA ASP A 136 -1.69 -6.71 -26.04
C ASP A 136 -2.94 -7.12 -25.27
N ARG A 137 -4.06 -7.27 -25.99
CA ARG A 137 -5.38 -7.49 -25.38
C ARG A 137 -5.47 -8.77 -24.57
N ASP A 138 -4.80 -9.84 -25.01
CA ASP A 138 -4.89 -11.15 -24.37
C ASP A 138 -4.00 -11.23 -23.12
N LEU A 139 -2.79 -10.67 -23.21
CA LEU A 139 -1.91 -10.51 -22.06
C LEU A 139 -2.54 -9.59 -21.02
N ALA A 140 -3.11 -8.45 -21.44
CA ALA A 140 -3.81 -7.54 -20.54
C ALA A 140 -5.00 -8.21 -19.83
N ARG A 141 -5.76 -9.07 -20.52
CA ARG A 141 -6.84 -9.84 -19.88
C ARG A 141 -6.30 -10.76 -18.77
N GLN A 142 -5.23 -11.50 -19.03
CA GLN A 142 -4.62 -12.40 -18.05
C GLN A 142 -4.04 -11.64 -16.85
N LEU A 143 -3.38 -10.52 -17.10
CA LEU A 143 -2.83 -9.63 -16.08
C LEU A 143 -3.91 -9.12 -15.13
N ILE A 144 -4.95 -8.49 -15.69
CA ILE A 144 -6.00 -7.85 -14.90
C ILE A 144 -6.81 -8.88 -14.11
N ARG A 145 -7.09 -10.05 -14.70
CA ARG A 145 -7.76 -11.14 -13.97
C ARG A 145 -6.95 -11.57 -12.75
N THR A 146 -5.67 -11.87 -12.94
CA THR A 146 -4.77 -12.29 -11.86
C THR A 146 -4.69 -11.20 -10.76
N GLN A 147 -4.56 -9.93 -11.16
CA GLN A 147 -4.53 -8.82 -10.20
C GLN A 147 -5.82 -8.71 -9.38
N ASN A 148 -6.97 -8.69 -10.04
CA ASN A 148 -8.26 -8.50 -9.36
C ASN A 148 -8.62 -9.68 -8.46
N GLU A 149 -8.27 -10.91 -8.86
CA GLU A 149 -8.43 -12.11 -8.04
C GLU A 149 -7.56 -12.04 -6.77
N LYS A 150 -6.28 -11.65 -6.89
CA LYS A 150 -5.39 -11.51 -5.74
C LYS A 150 -5.75 -10.33 -4.82
N LEU A 151 -6.24 -9.24 -5.36
CA LEU A 151 -6.79 -8.14 -4.56
C LEU A 151 -8.02 -8.59 -3.76
N ALA A 152 -8.91 -9.36 -4.38
CA ALA A 152 -10.09 -9.90 -3.72
C ALA A 152 -9.71 -10.89 -2.59
N GLU A 153 -8.74 -11.78 -2.83
CA GLU A 153 -8.19 -12.67 -1.81
C GLU A 153 -7.62 -11.89 -0.62
N ALA A 154 -6.84 -10.84 -0.88
CA ALA A 154 -6.26 -10.00 0.18
C ALA A 154 -7.35 -9.27 1.00
N CYS A 155 -8.39 -8.76 0.33
CA CYS A 155 -9.54 -8.15 1.00
C CYS A 155 -10.31 -9.18 1.84
N ALA A 156 -10.55 -10.38 1.30
CA ALA A 156 -11.25 -11.46 2.00
C ALA A 156 -10.48 -11.94 3.25
N ALA A 157 -9.15 -11.91 3.21
CA ALA A 157 -8.31 -12.26 4.35
C ALA A 157 -8.34 -11.22 5.48
N ASN A 158 -8.62 -9.94 5.18
CA ASN A 158 -8.64 -8.84 6.17
C ASN A 158 -9.79 -7.84 5.87
N PRO A 159 -11.06 -8.28 5.90
CA PRO A 159 -12.19 -7.53 5.35
C PRO A 159 -12.50 -6.23 6.11
N GLU A 160 -12.08 -6.12 7.37
CA GLU A 160 -12.20 -4.91 8.18
C GLU A 160 -11.07 -3.89 7.96
N ARG A 161 -10.00 -4.29 7.26
CA ARG A 161 -8.78 -3.49 7.06
C ARG A 161 -8.53 -3.14 5.59
N PHE A 162 -8.98 -3.97 4.67
CA PHE A 162 -8.74 -3.77 3.25
C PHE A 162 -10.04 -3.70 2.46
N VAL A 163 -10.07 -2.72 1.56
CA VAL A 163 -10.89 -2.73 0.36
C VAL A 163 -9.94 -2.55 -0.82
N ALA A 164 -10.39 -2.78 -2.05
CA ALA A 164 -9.53 -2.61 -3.21
C ALA A 164 -10.28 -2.04 -4.41
N PHE A 165 -9.55 -1.30 -5.23
CA PHE A 165 -9.99 -0.85 -6.55
C PHE A 165 -9.63 -1.89 -7.60
N ALA A 166 -10.54 -2.13 -8.55
CA ALA A 166 -10.27 -2.96 -9.70
C ALA A 166 -9.14 -2.35 -10.54
N SER A 167 -8.20 -3.19 -10.95
CA SER A 167 -7.32 -2.89 -12.07
C SER A 167 -8.09 -3.07 -13.38
N VAL A 168 -7.79 -2.25 -14.38
CA VAL A 168 -8.40 -2.32 -15.71
C VAL A 168 -7.37 -2.04 -16.82
N ALA A 169 -7.56 -2.67 -17.97
CA ALA A 169 -6.73 -2.50 -19.15
C ALA A 169 -7.22 -1.32 -20.00
N LEU A 170 -7.11 -0.09 -19.48
CA LEU A 170 -7.69 1.11 -20.11
C LEU A 170 -7.19 1.37 -21.54
N GLN A 171 -6.04 0.81 -21.95
CA GLN A 171 -5.59 0.87 -23.35
C GLN A 171 -6.52 0.10 -24.33
N HIS A 172 -7.39 -0.77 -23.80
CA HIS A 172 -8.47 -1.48 -24.52
C HIS A 172 -9.82 -1.11 -23.86
N PRO A 173 -10.45 0.02 -24.22
CA PRO A 173 -11.54 0.63 -23.43
C PRO A 173 -12.78 -0.24 -23.27
N ASP A 174 -13.13 -1.04 -24.27
CA ASP A 174 -14.21 -2.03 -24.22
C ASP A 174 -13.93 -3.11 -23.17
N LEU A 175 -12.72 -3.67 -23.21
CA LEU A 175 -12.26 -4.67 -22.25
C LEU A 175 -12.16 -4.09 -20.84
N ALA A 176 -11.70 -2.84 -20.70
CA ALA A 176 -11.64 -2.15 -19.41
C ALA A 176 -13.03 -2.02 -18.77
N ALA A 177 -14.07 -1.75 -19.56
CA ALA A 177 -15.44 -1.67 -19.08
C ALA A 177 -15.97 -3.02 -18.59
N GLU A 178 -15.69 -4.10 -19.33
CA GLU A 178 -15.99 -5.48 -18.92
C GLU A 178 -15.27 -5.84 -17.61
N GLN A 179 -13.99 -5.50 -17.50
CA GLN A 179 -13.16 -5.79 -16.33
C GLN A 179 -13.58 -5.01 -15.09
N LEU A 180 -14.03 -3.76 -15.24
CA LEU A 180 -14.61 -2.99 -14.16
C LEU A 180 -15.89 -3.65 -13.64
N GLU A 181 -16.78 -4.05 -14.56
CA GLU A 181 -18.02 -4.73 -14.19
C GLU A 181 -17.75 -6.06 -13.47
N GLU A 182 -16.83 -6.88 -13.99
CA GLU A 182 -16.41 -8.11 -13.34
C GLU A 182 -15.77 -7.84 -11.97
N GLY A 183 -14.85 -6.88 -11.90
CA GLY A 183 -14.20 -6.42 -10.66
C GLY A 183 -15.21 -6.10 -9.55
N VAL A 184 -16.23 -5.30 -9.88
CA VAL A 184 -17.24 -4.90 -8.90
C VAL A 184 -18.20 -6.03 -8.58
N LYS A 185 -18.76 -6.71 -9.59
CA LYS A 185 -19.85 -7.68 -9.40
C LYS A 185 -19.39 -9.04 -8.89
N LYS A 186 -18.27 -9.54 -9.41
CA LYS A 186 -17.75 -10.87 -9.08
C LYS A 186 -16.79 -10.83 -7.90
N TYR A 187 -15.90 -9.84 -7.87
CA TYR A 187 -14.82 -9.77 -6.87
C TYR A 187 -15.12 -8.80 -5.71
N GLY A 188 -16.20 -8.02 -5.78
CA GLY A 188 -16.59 -7.09 -4.71
C GLY A 188 -15.68 -5.85 -4.60
N LEU A 189 -14.88 -5.56 -5.62
CA LEU A 189 -13.98 -4.41 -5.65
C LEU A 189 -14.78 -3.09 -5.74
N ARG A 190 -14.21 -1.99 -5.25
CA ARG A 190 -14.93 -0.73 -4.97
C ARG A 190 -14.58 0.40 -5.94
N GLY A 191 -14.75 0.13 -7.24
CA GLY A 191 -14.42 1.06 -8.32
C GLY A 191 -13.16 0.61 -9.07
N ALA A 192 -12.51 1.52 -9.80
CA ALA A 192 -11.25 1.25 -10.50
C ALA A 192 -10.16 2.27 -10.16
N ALA A 193 -8.91 1.81 -10.20
CA ALA A 193 -7.72 2.64 -10.15
C ALA A 193 -7.05 2.62 -11.53
N ILE A 194 -6.74 3.80 -12.04
CA ILE A 194 -6.18 4.01 -13.38
C ILE A 194 -4.98 4.96 -13.29
N GLY A 195 -4.11 4.91 -14.29
CA GLY A 195 -3.02 5.86 -14.43
C GLY A 195 -3.55 7.24 -14.84
N GLY A 196 -2.77 8.29 -14.59
CA GLY A 196 -3.11 9.65 -15.03
C GLY A 196 -3.07 9.86 -16.55
N SER A 197 -2.54 8.91 -17.31
CA SER A 197 -2.54 8.88 -18.77
C SER A 197 -2.37 7.42 -19.23
N VAL A 198 -2.77 7.12 -20.47
CA VAL A 198 -2.59 5.79 -21.06
C VAL A 198 -1.71 5.93 -22.30
N ASN A 199 -0.46 5.47 -22.23
CA ASN A 199 0.50 5.61 -23.34
C ASN A 199 0.58 7.05 -23.89
N GLU A 200 0.66 8.05 -22.99
CA GLU A 200 0.69 9.49 -23.31
C GLU A 200 -0.64 10.06 -23.82
N GLU A 201 -1.68 9.25 -23.92
CA GLU A 201 -3.01 9.69 -24.32
C GLU A 201 -3.80 10.21 -23.12
N GLU A 202 -4.48 11.34 -23.34
CA GLU A 202 -5.29 12.05 -22.35
C GLU A 202 -6.59 11.30 -22.05
N LEU A 203 -6.97 11.22 -20.77
CA LEU A 203 -8.13 10.45 -20.31
C LEU A 203 -9.46 10.98 -20.83
N SER A 204 -9.51 12.24 -21.25
CA SER A 204 -10.69 12.85 -21.90
C SER A 204 -10.86 12.49 -23.38
N ASP A 205 -9.94 11.72 -23.98
CA ASP A 205 -10.08 11.28 -25.37
C ASP A 205 -11.39 10.47 -25.56
N PRO A 206 -12.21 10.78 -26.60
CA PRO A 206 -13.44 10.06 -26.88
C PRO A 206 -13.33 8.55 -26.98
N LYS A 207 -12.16 8.01 -27.32
CA LYS A 207 -11.92 6.56 -27.37
C LYS A 207 -12.14 5.88 -26.00
N PHE A 208 -11.98 6.60 -24.89
CA PHE A 208 -12.19 6.08 -23.54
C PHE A 208 -13.66 6.16 -23.08
N HIS A 209 -14.55 6.81 -23.84
CA HIS A 209 -15.97 6.92 -23.50
C HIS A 209 -16.68 5.59 -23.18
N PRO A 210 -16.40 4.46 -23.87
CA PRO A 210 -16.99 3.17 -23.50
C PRO A 210 -16.73 2.76 -22.05
N PHE A 211 -15.54 3.09 -21.52
CA PHE A 211 -15.19 2.85 -20.12
C PHE A 211 -15.92 3.83 -19.19
N TRP A 212 -15.92 5.13 -19.52
CA TRP A 212 -16.59 6.16 -18.71
C TRP A 212 -18.09 5.99 -18.62
N ALA A 213 -18.73 5.47 -19.67
CA ALA A 213 -20.16 5.18 -19.65
C ALA A 213 -20.54 4.08 -18.64
N LYS A 214 -19.57 3.25 -18.22
CA LYS A 214 -19.77 2.18 -17.23
C LYS A 214 -19.44 2.62 -15.79
N ALA A 215 -18.45 3.50 -15.63
CA ALA A 215 -17.85 3.87 -14.35
C ALA A 215 -18.65 4.88 -13.52
#